data_AF-A0A383R6N2-F1
#
_entry.id   AF-A0A383R6N2-F1
#
_cell.length_a   1.000
_cell.length_b   1.000
_cell.length_c   1.000
_cell.angle_alpha   90.00
_cell.angle_beta   90.00
_cell.angle_gamma   90.00
#
_symmetry.space_group_name_H-M   'P 1'
#
loop_
_entity.id
_entity.type
_entity.pdbx_description
1 polymer ?
#
loop_
_entity_poly.entity_id
_entity_poly.type
_entity_poly.pdbx_seq_one_letter_code
_entity_poly.pdbx_strand_id
1 'polypeptide(L)' 'MKYFISDIHGELNGLEQLLKYTKIDLTKDQLVFGGDYINRGKESGKVLMKIKQLIDTYPKKM' A
#
# COMPACT_ATOMS: atom_id res chain seq x y z
N MET A 1 16.02 0.46 0.14
CA MET A 1 15.53 0.36 -1.26
C MET A 1 14.25 1.19 -1.40
N LYS A 2 13.87 1.60 -2.62
CA LYS A 2 12.58 2.27 -2.88
C LYS A 2 11.69 1.35 -3.70
N TYR A 3 10.44 1.19 -3.27
CA TYR A 3 9.40 0.43 -3.94
C TYR A 3 8.25 1.33 -4.32
N PHE A 4 7.56 0.98 -5.39
CA PHE A 4 6.42 1.73 -5.92
C PHE A 4 5.28 0.77 -6.23
N ILE A 5 4.08 1.08 -5.75
CA ILE A 5 2.84 0.32 -6.03
C ILE A 5 1.79 1.29 -6.58
N SER A 6 1.13 0.91 -7.65
CA SER A 6 -0.02 1.62 -8.26
C SER A 6 -1.11 0.61 -8.62
N ASP A 7 -2.24 1.11 -9.11
CA ASP A 7 -3.30 0.32 -9.78
C ASP A 7 -3.86 -0.79 -8.91
N ILE A 8 -4.19 -0.44 -7.65
CA ILE A 8 -4.75 -1.37 -6.68
C ILE A 8 -6.25 -1.58 -6.95
N HIS A 9 -6.94 -0.56 -7.45
CA HIS A 9 -8.33 -0.61 -7.89
C HIS A 9 -9.26 -1.38 -6.95
N GLY A 10 -9.23 -1.02 -5.66
CA GLY A 10 -10.07 -1.63 -4.64
C GLY A 10 -9.81 -3.10 -4.39
N GLU A 11 -8.65 -3.65 -4.79
CA GLU A 11 -8.24 -5.02 -4.51
C GLU A 11 -7.40 -5.12 -3.23
N LEU A 12 -8.08 -5.22 -2.09
CA LEU A 12 -7.43 -5.33 -0.79
C LEU A 12 -6.62 -6.62 -0.64
N ASN A 13 -7.16 -7.76 -1.07
CA ASN A 13 -6.50 -9.05 -0.81
C ASN A 13 -5.19 -9.15 -1.61
N GLY A 14 -5.20 -8.75 -2.88
CA GLY A 14 -4.00 -8.63 -3.70
C GLY A 14 -2.94 -7.72 -3.07
N LEU A 15 -3.34 -6.55 -2.54
CA LEU A 15 -2.42 -5.66 -1.84
C LEU A 15 -1.78 -6.33 -0.62
N GLU A 16 -2.57 -7.00 0.23
CA GLU A 16 -2.03 -7.66 1.43
C GLU A 16 -1.10 -8.83 1.10
N GLN A 17 -1.43 -9.61 0.07
CA GLN A 17 -0.57 -10.68 -0.42
C GLN A 17 0.74 -10.10 -0.96
N LEU A 18 0.69 -9.04 -1.77
CA LEU A 18 1.88 -8.40 -2.32
C LEU A 18 2.82 -7.90 -1.21
N LEU A 19 2.29 -7.22 -0.19
CA LEU A 19 3.07 -6.74 0.95
C LEU A 19 3.73 -7.91 1.71
N LYS A 20 3.02 -9.03 1.87
CA LYS A 20 3.56 -10.23 2.51
C LYS A 20 4.69 -10.88 1.69
N TYR A 21 4.54 -10.97 0.37
CA TYR A 21 5.52 -11.63 -0.50
C TYR A 21 6.77 -10.81 -0.75
N THR A 22 6.63 -9.49 -0.87
CA THR A 22 7.76 -8.58 -1.17
C THR A 22 8.75 -8.43 -0.02
N LYS A 23 8.35 -8.77 1.22
CA LYS A 23 9.19 -8.70 2.43
C LYS A 23 9.90 -7.35 2.60
N ILE A 24 9.23 -6.26 2.21
CA ILE A 24 9.75 -4.89 2.33
C ILE A 24 9.92 -4.57 3.82
N ASP A 25 11.12 -4.15 4.22
CA ASP A 25 11.37 -3.71 5.59
C ASP A 25 10.95 -2.25 5.71
N LEU A 26 9.67 -2.01 6.04
CA LEU A 26 9.08 -0.65 6.13
C LEU A 26 9.75 0.26 7.19
N THR A 27 10.67 -0.26 8.01
CA THR A 27 11.47 0.56 8.95
C THR A 27 12.72 1.16 8.32
N LYS A 28 13.18 0.59 7.20
CA LYS A 28 14.41 0.95 6.46
C LYS A 28 14.16 1.33 5.01
N ASP A 29 13.24 0.62 4.35
CA ASP A 29 12.85 0.80 2.97
C ASP A 29 11.73 1.84 2.84
N GLN A 30 11.67 2.48 1.67
CA GLN A 30 10.59 3.39 1.34
C GLN A 30 9.61 2.70 0.40
N LEU A 31 8.33 2.67 0.77
CA LEU A 31 7.23 2.28 -0.11
C LEU A 31 6.44 3.52 -0.51
N VAL A 32 6.25 3.72 -1.81
CA VAL A 32 5.47 4.82 -2.39
C VAL A 32 4.22 4.25 -3.04
N PHE A 33 3.06 4.83 -2.70
CA PHE A 33 1.79 4.56 -3.36
C PHE A 33 1.54 5.60 -4.45
N GLY A 34 1.31 5.14 -5.68
CA GLY A 34 1.35 5.95 -6.91
C GLY A 34 0.02 6.51 -7.40
N GLY A 35 -1.10 5.94 -6.97
CA GLY A 35 -2.43 6.29 -7.46
C GLY A 35 -3.30 5.07 -7.71
N ASP A 36 -4.49 5.30 -8.25
CA ASP A 36 -5.44 4.26 -8.67
C ASP A 36 -5.76 3.23 -7.58
N TYR A 37 -6.00 3.73 -6.37
CA TYR A 37 -6.32 2.91 -5.20
C TYR A 37 -7.75 2.35 -5.22
N ILE A 38 -8.65 3.05 -5.89
CA ILE A 38 -10.10 2.85 -5.79
C ILE A 38 -10.72 2.51 -7.16
N ASN A 39 -12.03 2.28 -7.15
CA ASN A 39 -12.85 1.85 -8.29
C ASN A 39 -12.53 0.44 -8.78
N ARG A 40 -13.42 -0.15 -9.58
CA ARG A 40 -13.41 -1.55 -10.09
C ARG A 40 -13.58 -2.62 -9.02
N GLY A 41 -12.73 -2.64 -7.99
CA GLY A 41 -12.80 -3.57 -6.87
C GLY A 41 -13.80 -3.13 -5.80
N LYS A 42 -14.35 -4.12 -5.10
CA LYS A 42 -15.41 -3.93 -4.08
C LYS A 42 -14.89 -3.31 -2.77
N GLU A 43 -13.57 -3.36 -2.53
CA GLU A 43 -12.97 -3.05 -1.23
C GLU A 43 -12.22 -1.70 -1.22
N SER A 44 -12.60 -0.77 -2.10
CA SER A 44 -11.96 0.56 -2.23
C SER A 44 -11.77 1.27 -0.88
N GLY A 45 -12.77 1.29 -0.02
CA GLY A 45 -12.66 1.90 1.31
C GLY A 45 -11.62 1.24 2.21
N LYS A 46 -11.55 -0.10 2.20
CA LYS A 46 -10.57 -0.84 3.00
C LYS A 46 -9.14 -0.68 2.46
N VAL A 47 -8.97 -0.58 1.15
CA VAL A 47 -7.67 -0.24 0.54
C VAL A 47 -7.18 1.10 1.06
N LEU A 48 -8.02 2.14 1.04
CA LEU A 48 -7.65 3.45 1.57
C LEU A 48 -7.32 3.40 3.07
N MET A 49 -8.10 2.68 3.87
CA MET A 49 -7.80 2.48 5.29
C MET A 49 -6.45 1.81 5.51
N LYS A 50 -6.13 0.77 4.74
CA LYS A 50 -4.85 0.06 4.83
C LYS A 50 -3.67 0.96 4.46
N ILE A 51 -3.78 1.70 3.36
CA ILE A 51 -2.73 2.65 2.93
C ILE A 51 -2.54 3.73 4.02
N LYS A 52 -3.63 4.28 4.56
CA LYS A 52 -3.56 5.25 5.65
C LYS A 52 -2.88 4.67 6.90
N GLN A 53 -3.25 3.47 7.32
CA GLN A 53 -2.59 2.79 8.45
C GLN A 53 -1.08 2.65 8.23
N LEU A 54 -0.65 2.26 7.02
CA LEU A 54 0.77 2.15 6.69
C LEU A 54 1.50 3.49 6.77
N ILE A 55 0.89 4.56 6.25
CA ILE A 55 1.45 5.93 6.30
C ILE A 55 1.55 6.42 7.75
N ASP A 56 0.49 6.22 8.54
CA ASP A 56 0.45 6.66 9.94
C ASP A 56 1.46 5.86 10.80
N THR A 57 1.69 4.57 10.50
CA THR A 57 2.64 3.71 11.21
C THR A 57 4.08 3.94 10.79
N TYR A 58 4.32 4.17 9.50
CA TYR A 58 5.64 4.37 8.91
C TYR A 58 5.68 5.70 8.15
N PRO A 59 5.60 6.84 8.87
CA PRO A 59 5.61 8.14 8.24
C PRO A 59 6.93 8.38 7.51
N LYS A 60 6.88 9.18 6.45
CA LYS A 60 8.08 9.60 5.74
C LYS A 60 9.03 10.27 6.73
N LYS A 61 10.19 9.66 6.95
CA LYS A 61 11.30 10.31 7.66
C LYS A 61 11.82 11.44 6.77
N MET A 62 11.78 12.67 7.30
CA MET A 62 12.38 13.85 6.67
C MET A 62 13.89 13.69 6.56
#